data_AF-A0AA43ANM1-F1
#
_entry.id   AF-A0AA43ANM1-F1
#
_cell.length_a   1.000
_cell.length_b   1.000
_cell.length_c   1.000
_cell.angle_alpha   90.00
_cell.angle_beta   90.00
_cell.angle_gamma   90.00
#
_symmetry.space_group_name_H-M   'P 1'
#
loop_
_entity.id
_entity.type
_entity.pdbx_description
1 polymer ?
#
loop_
_entity_poly.entity_id
_entity_poly.type
_entity_poly.pdbx_seq_one_letter_code
_entity_poly.pdbx_strand_id
1 'polypeptide(L)'
;MEMTVHRLAERLLQAIEHCNPWALREAIAAVREARLEAWRGLTAFPSLDHPVGPNGITAFHVACMAWHVNQDHPHKRQCYDKMAGILAEAGADVFAEFGPAKQRWTIIEALHGAAPPSVKAWMASQPFDLHCSPSSVAHTLRWDCRRPVASREE
;
A
#
# COMPACT_ATOMS: atom_id res chain seq x y z
N MET A 1 20.04 21.41 -0.98
CA MET A 1 20.63 20.16 -0.45
C MET A 1 19.73 19.04 -0.94
N GLU A 2 20.23 18.18 -1.83
CA GLU A 2 19.45 17.08 -2.41
C GLU A 2 19.02 16.11 -1.28
N MET A 3 17.71 15.89 -1.12
CA MET A 3 17.21 14.95 -0.11
C MET A 3 17.27 13.53 -0.66
N THR A 4 18.01 12.66 0.01
CA THR A 4 18.10 11.25 -0.39
C THR A 4 16.76 10.54 -0.18
N VAL A 5 16.50 9.50 -0.98
CA VAL A 5 15.29 8.66 -0.88
C VAL A 5 15.11 8.11 0.55
N HIS A 6 16.20 7.74 1.21
CA HIS A 6 16.18 7.26 2.60
C HIS A 6 15.65 8.32 3.58
N ARG A 7 16.10 9.58 3.43
CA ARG A 7 15.63 10.69 4.29
C ARG A 7 14.16 11.02 4.08
N LEU A 8 13.66 10.86 2.85
CA LEU A 8 12.23 11.03 2.55
C LEU A 8 11.39 9.93 3.21
N ALA A 9 11.85 8.67 3.15
CA ALA A 9 11.21 7.55 3.82
C ALA A 9 11.18 7.71 5.35
N GLU A 10 12.28 8.19 5.94
CA GLU A 10 12.35 8.50 7.37
C GLU A 10 11.36 9.59 7.79
N ARG A 11 11.18 10.65 6.99
CA ARG A 11 10.18 11.69 7.27
C ARG A 11 8.75 11.16 7.26
N LEU A 12 8.43 10.24 6.34
CA LEU A 12 7.12 9.57 6.32
C LEU A 12 6.91 8.76 7.61
N LEU A 13 7.91 7.99 8.02
CA LEU A 13 7.87 7.20 9.25
C LEU A 13 7.71 8.09 10.49
N GLN A 14 8.53 9.13 10.64
CA GLN A 14 8.46 10.06 11.77
C GLN A 14 7.09 10.73 11.86
N ALA A 15 6.49 11.14 10.73
CA ALA A 15 5.15 11.72 10.73
C ALA A 15 4.11 10.74 11.31
N ILE A 16 4.20 9.46 10.93
CA ILE A 16 3.32 8.39 11.43
C ILE A 16 3.57 8.15 12.93
N GLU A 17 4.82 8.00 13.36
CA GLU A 17 5.16 7.76 14.77
C GLU A 17 4.62 8.86 15.70
N HIS A 18 4.64 10.11 15.24
CA HIS A 18 4.12 11.26 15.99
C HIS A 18 2.62 11.50 15.80
N CYS A 19 1.91 10.63 15.08
CA CYS A 19 0.50 10.77 14.72
C CYS A 19 0.17 12.16 14.17
N ASN A 20 0.98 12.63 13.21
CA ASN A 20 0.88 13.99 12.66
C ASN A 20 0.49 13.95 11.17
N PRO A 21 -0.82 14.04 10.85
CA PRO A 21 -1.30 14.02 9.47
C PRO A 21 -0.84 15.22 8.63
N TRP A 22 -0.52 16.35 9.27
CA TRP A 22 -0.04 17.53 8.57
C TRP A 22 1.40 17.32 8.10
N ALA A 23 2.29 16.88 9.01
CA ALA A 23 3.67 16.52 8.67
C ALA A 23 3.72 15.40 7.62
N LEU A 24 2.77 14.45 7.66
CA LEU A 24 2.67 13.41 6.63
C LEU A 24 2.39 13.98 5.25
N ARG A 25 1.46 14.94 5.13
CA ARG A 25 1.16 15.60 3.84
C ARG A 25 2.37 16.36 3.30
N GLU A 26 3.13 17.03 4.17
CA GLU A 26 4.37 17.69 3.77
C GLU A 26 5.44 16.69 3.29
N ALA A 27 5.59 15.56 3.97
CA ALA A 27 6.52 14.51 3.56
C ALA A 27 6.13 13.90 2.21
N ILE A 28 4.83 13.65 1.98
CA ILE A 28 4.31 13.19 0.68
C ILE A 28 4.57 14.23 -0.43
N ALA A 29 4.34 15.52 -0.15
CA ALA A 29 4.64 16.58 -1.09
C ALA A 29 6.14 16.61 -1.45
N ALA A 30 7.02 16.47 -0.45
CA ALA A 30 8.45 16.38 -0.69
C ALA A 30 8.87 15.17 -1.55
N VAL A 31 8.22 14.02 -1.38
CA VAL A 31 8.44 12.85 -2.26
C VAL A 31 8.02 13.15 -3.70
N ARG A 32 6.87 13.81 -3.89
CA ARG A 32 6.38 14.18 -5.23
C ARG A 32 7.30 15.17 -5.93
N GLU A 33 7.75 16.21 -5.22
CA GLU A 33 8.73 17.17 -5.76
C GLU A 33 10.04 16.48 -6.14
N ALA A 34 10.59 15.66 -5.24
CA ALA A 34 11.82 14.91 -5.54
C ALA A 34 11.63 13.95 -6.72
N ARG A 35 10.43 13.37 -6.91
CA ARG A 35 10.11 12.54 -8.07
C ARG A 35 10.05 13.34 -9.37
N LEU A 36 9.55 14.57 -9.34
CA LEU A 36 9.56 15.47 -10.49
C LEU A 36 10.99 15.92 -10.85
N GLU A 37 11.84 16.16 -9.85
CA GLU A 37 13.26 16.46 -10.04
C GLU A 37 14.03 15.26 -10.61
N ALA A 38 13.81 14.07 -10.06
CA ALA A 38 14.44 12.83 -10.53
C ALA A 38 14.02 12.49 -11.97
N TRP A 39 12.78 12.80 -12.37
CA TRP A 39 12.33 12.68 -13.78
C TRP A 39 13.19 13.48 -14.76
N ARG A 40 13.88 14.53 -14.28
CA ARG A 40 14.77 15.37 -15.09
C ARG A 40 16.22 14.87 -15.07
N GLY A 41 16.53 13.76 -14.38
CA GLY A 41 17.88 13.21 -14.19
C GLY A 41 17.94 11.67 -14.20
N LEU A 42 19.11 11.11 -13.85
CA LEU A 42 19.40 9.66 -13.77
C LEU A 42 19.49 9.16 -12.31
N THR A 43 18.78 9.77 -11.37
CA THR A 43 18.83 9.40 -9.94
C THR A 43 17.75 8.38 -9.57
N ALA A 44 17.91 7.71 -8.42
CA ALA A 44 16.95 6.74 -7.91
C ALA A 44 15.57 7.41 -7.71
N PHE A 45 14.53 6.81 -8.28
CA PHE A 45 13.17 7.35 -8.27
C PHE A 45 12.56 7.30 -6.86
N PRO A 46 12.27 8.45 -6.22
CA PRO A 46 11.57 8.47 -4.95
C PRO A 46 10.15 7.94 -5.10
N SER A 47 9.74 7.04 -4.20
CA SER A 47 8.36 6.53 -4.12
C SER A 47 7.87 6.51 -2.67
N LEU A 48 6.55 6.53 -2.48
CA LEU A 48 5.90 6.30 -1.19
C LEU A 48 6.11 4.86 -0.69
N ASP A 49 6.39 3.94 -1.62
CA ASP A 49 6.60 2.51 -1.35
C ASP A 49 8.07 2.19 -1.05
N HIS A 50 8.92 3.22 -0.95
CA HIS A 50 10.29 3.00 -0.50
C HIS A 50 10.28 2.44 0.93
N PRO A 51 11.05 1.38 1.22
CA PRO A 51 11.06 0.79 2.55
C PRO A 51 11.49 1.79 3.62
N VAL A 52 10.70 1.86 4.70
CA VAL A 52 11.03 2.60 5.93
C VAL A 52 11.65 1.70 7.00
N GLY A 53 11.66 0.39 6.75
CA GLY A 53 12.17 -0.62 7.66
C GLY A 53 12.66 -1.88 6.92
N PRO A 54 13.10 -2.91 7.65
CA PRO A 54 13.55 -4.17 7.05
C PRO A 54 12.41 -4.88 6.32
N ASN A 55 12.77 -5.83 5.46
CA ASN A 55 11.81 -6.72 4.78
C ASN A 55 10.74 -6.02 3.94
N GLY A 56 11.03 -4.82 3.42
CA GLY A 56 10.10 -4.10 2.54
C GLY A 56 8.92 -3.44 3.26
N ILE A 57 9.02 -3.20 4.57
CA ILE A 57 8.00 -2.44 5.30
C ILE A 57 7.96 -1.00 4.76
N THR A 58 6.80 -0.54 4.30
CA THR A 58 6.56 0.81 3.79
C THR A 58 5.87 1.68 4.84
N ALA A 59 5.79 2.98 4.60
CA ALA A 59 5.02 3.90 5.45
C ALA A 59 3.54 3.48 5.54
N PHE A 60 2.96 2.96 4.45
CA PHE A 60 1.58 2.47 4.44
C PHE A 60 1.39 1.27 5.38
N HIS A 61 2.34 0.32 5.38
CA HIS A 61 2.32 -0.81 6.32
C HIS A 61 2.33 -0.32 7.77
N VAL A 62 3.20 0.63 8.09
CA VAL A 62 3.30 1.17 9.46
C VAL A 62 2.00 1.85 9.89
N ALA A 63 1.37 2.66 9.04
CA ALA A 63 0.10 3.30 9.36
C ALA A 63 -1.03 2.27 9.63
N CYS A 64 -1.13 1.23 8.80
CA CYS A 64 -2.12 0.16 8.97
C CYS A 64 -1.86 -0.69 10.24
N MET A 65 -0.61 -1.05 10.51
CA MET A 65 -0.23 -1.75 11.74
C MET A 65 -0.53 -0.89 12.97
N ALA A 66 -0.17 0.39 12.94
CA ALA A 66 -0.42 1.33 14.03
C ALA A 66 -1.92 1.50 14.31
N TRP A 67 -2.75 1.60 13.26
CA TRP A 67 -4.21 1.56 13.38
C TRP A 67 -4.70 0.27 14.06
N HIS A 68 -4.15 -0.88 13.68
CA HIS A 68 -4.58 -2.17 14.18
C HIS A 68 -4.21 -2.41 15.65
N VAL A 69 -3.01 -1.98 16.09
CA VAL A 69 -2.55 -2.21 17.47
C VAL A 69 -3.15 -1.22 18.48
N ASN A 70 -3.60 -0.04 18.04
CA ASN A 70 -4.15 1.00 18.91
C ASN A 70 -5.68 0.89 19.06
N GLN A 71 -6.27 -0.31 19.12
CA GLN A 71 -7.73 -0.47 19.20
C GLN A 71 -8.35 0.20 20.43
N ASP A 72 -7.62 0.21 21.54
CA ASP A 72 -8.06 0.77 22.83
C ASP A 72 -7.86 2.29 22.94
N HIS A 73 -7.32 2.93 21.91
CA HIS A 73 -7.07 4.38 21.88
C HIS A 73 -7.82 5.03 20.70
N PRO A 74 -9.12 5.37 20.85
CA PRO A 74 -9.96 5.85 19.76
C PRO A 74 -9.37 7.02 18.97
N HIS A 75 -8.79 8.01 19.65
CA HIS A 75 -8.15 9.17 19.01
C HIS A 75 -6.92 8.78 18.18
N LYS A 76 -6.04 7.91 18.71
CA LYS A 76 -4.87 7.43 17.96
C LYS A 76 -5.30 6.57 16.78
N ARG A 77 -6.26 5.66 16.99
CA ARG A 77 -6.82 4.81 15.94
C ARG A 77 -7.39 5.64 14.80
N GLN A 78 -8.20 6.65 15.10
CA GLN A 78 -8.77 7.55 14.09
C GLN A 78 -7.68 8.32 13.34
N CYS A 79 -6.64 8.77 14.05
CA CYS A 79 -5.50 9.44 13.45
C CYS A 79 -4.75 8.50 12.48
N TYR A 80 -4.43 7.26 12.89
CA TYR A 80 -3.76 6.28 12.01
C TYR A 80 -4.63 5.84 10.82
N ASP A 81 -5.94 5.69 11.02
CA ASP A 81 -6.89 5.47 9.92
C ASP A 81 -6.77 6.59 8.88
N LYS A 82 -6.93 7.85 9.31
CA LYS A 82 -6.77 9.02 8.44
C LYS A 82 -5.42 9.05 7.73
N MET A 83 -4.32 8.69 8.40
CA MET A 83 -2.99 8.66 7.81
C MET A 83 -2.84 7.58 6.74
N ALA A 84 -3.40 6.38 6.97
CA ALA A 84 -3.43 5.31 5.97
C ALA A 84 -4.28 5.73 4.74
N GLY A 85 -5.41 6.39 4.96
CA GLY A 85 -6.22 6.98 3.89
C GLY A 85 -5.45 8.02 3.06
N ILE A 86 -4.74 8.94 3.72
CA ILE A 86 -3.91 9.96 3.05
C ILE A 86 -2.84 9.30 2.16
N LEU A 87 -2.19 8.23 2.63
CA LEU A 87 -1.18 7.51 1.86
C LEU A 87 -1.79 6.80 0.64
N ALA A 88 -2.93 6.13 0.81
CA ALA A 88 -3.64 5.47 -0.29
C ALA A 88 -4.10 6.48 -1.35
N GLU A 89 -4.73 7.59 -0.94
CA GLU A 89 -5.09 8.70 -1.83
C GLU A 89 -3.87 9.30 -2.53
N ALA A 90 -2.71 9.31 -1.86
CA ALA A 90 -1.49 9.84 -2.42
C ALA A 90 -0.84 8.93 -3.47
N GLY A 91 -1.32 7.69 -3.61
CA GLY A 91 -0.85 6.69 -4.56
C GLY A 91 0.16 5.70 -3.98
N ALA A 92 0.17 5.49 -2.66
CA ALA A 92 0.92 4.37 -2.07
C ALA A 92 0.29 3.04 -2.51
N ASP A 93 1.13 2.03 -2.74
CA ASP A 93 0.70 0.69 -3.09
C ASP A 93 0.10 -0.01 -1.87
N VAL A 94 -1.23 -0.11 -1.85
CA VAL A 94 -2.01 -0.75 -0.79
C VAL A 94 -1.77 -2.27 -0.72
N PHE A 95 -1.27 -2.86 -1.81
CA PHE A 95 -0.98 -4.29 -1.94
C PHE A 95 0.52 -4.59 -1.94
N ALA A 96 1.36 -3.62 -1.55
CA ALA A 96 2.79 -3.84 -1.43
C ALA A 96 3.08 -5.04 -0.52
N GLU A 97 3.91 -5.96 -1.02
CA GLU A 97 4.30 -7.15 -0.29
C GLU A 97 5.50 -6.89 0.62
N PHE A 98 5.39 -7.31 1.88
CA PHE A 98 6.49 -7.27 2.85
C PHE A 98 6.70 -8.65 3.48
N GLY A 99 7.86 -8.82 4.11
CA GLY A 99 8.29 -10.08 4.71
C GLY A 99 9.59 -10.61 4.11
N PRO A 100 10.17 -11.66 4.71
CA PRO A 100 11.36 -12.30 4.18
C PRO A 100 11.11 -12.85 2.77
N ALA A 101 12.14 -12.95 1.94
CA ALA A 101 12.00 -13.31 0.52
C ALA A 101 11.20 -14.61 0.24
N LYS A 102 11.20 -15.56 1.18
CA LYS A 102 10.50 -16.85 1.06
C LYS A 102 9.06 -16.83 1.60
N GLN A 103 8.64 -15.76 2.25
CA GLN A 103 7.33 -15.62 2.88
C GLN A 103 6.95 -14.14 2.86
N ARG A 104 6.28 -13.73 1.79
CA ARG A 104 5.79 -12.37 1.61
C ARG A 104 4.28 -12.37 1.68
N TRP A 105 3.71 -11.27 2.14
CA TRP A 105 2.28 -11.08 2.26
C TRP A 105 1.95 -9.59 2.19
N THR A 106 0.71 -9.28 1.85
CA THR A 106 0.16 -7.92 1.90
C THR A 106 -0.20 -7.54 3.33
N ILE A 107 -0.33 -6.24 3.61
CA ILE A 107 -0.77 -5.78 4.94
C ILE A 107 -2.18 -6.25 5.29
N ILE A 108 -3.06 -6.42 4.30
CA ILE A 108 -4.43 -6.91 4.53
C ILE A 108 -4.39 -8.37 5.00
N GLU A 109 -3.55 -9.21 4.38
CA GLU A 109 -3.35 -10.60 4.81
C GLU A 109 -2.74 -10.69 6.22
N ALA A 110 -1.72 -9.86 6.51
CA ALA A 110 -1.10 -9.79 7.84
C ALA A 110 -2.10 -9.44 8.95
N LEU A 111 -3.10 -8.62 8.62
CA LEU A 111 -4.15 -8.17 9.53
C LEU A 111 -5.40 -9.05 9.45
N HIS A 112 -5.32 -10.26 8.88
CA HIS A 112 -6.41 -11.23 8.76
C HIS A 112 -7.67 -10.64 8.09
N GLY A 113 -7.48 -9.83 7.04
CA GLY A 113 -8.56 -9.16 6.32
C GLY A 113 -9.06 -7.87 6.97
N ALA A 114 -8.51 -7.48 8.13
CA ALA A 114 -8.79 -6.16 8.70
C ALA A 114 -8.06 -5.07 7.91
N ALA A 115 -8.74 -3.95 7.70
CA ALA A 115 -8.17 -2.77 7.06
C ALA A 115 -8.78 -1.51 7.67
N PRO A 116 -8.03 -0.39 7.72
CA PRO A 116 -8.56 0.89 8.16
C PRO A 116 -9.81 1.30 7.37
N PRO A 117 -10.88 1.81 8.02
CA PRO A 117 -12.09 2.29 7.34
C PRO A 117 -11.83 3.22 6.14
N SER A 118 -10.87 4.15 6.23
CA SER A 118 -10.55 5.06 5.13
C SER A 118 -9.93 4.33 3.94
N VAL A 119 -9.11 3.30 4.21
CA VAL A 119 -8.51 2.46 3.17
C VAL A 119 -9.59 1.62 2.50
N LYS A 120 -10.52 1.05 3.25
CA LYS A 120 -11.67 0.32 2.69
C LYS A 120 -12.53 1.21 1.80
N ALA A 121 -12.81 2.43 2.24
CA ALA A 121 -13.54 3.42 1.46
C ALA A 121 -12.80 3.78 0.16
N TRP A 122 -11.48 4.00 0.26
CA TRP A 122 -10.64 4.23 -0.91
C TRP A 122 -10.66 3.04 -1.88
N MET A 123 -10.50 1.80 -1.39
CA MET A 123 -10.55 0.60 -2.24
C MET A 123 -11.88 0.47 -2.97
N ALA A 124 -12.99 0.72 -2.27
CA ALA A 124 -14.34 0.68 -2.85
C ALA A 124 -14.61 1.81 -3.86
N SER A 125 -13.86 2.92 -3.81
CA SER A 125 -14.00 4.03 -4.74
C SER A 125 -13.14 3.89 -6.00
N GLN A 126 -12.32 2.85 -6.11
CA GLN A 126 -11.44 2.70 -7.28
C GLN A 126 -12.26 2.24 -8.52
N PRO A 127 -11.98 2.80 -9.71
CA PRO A 127 -12.79 2.60 -10.91
C PRO A 127 -12.65 1.21 -11.57
N PHE A 128 -11.85 0.32 -11.00
CA PHE A 128 -11.70 -1.08 -11.44
C PHE A 128 -11.70 -2.01 -10.22
N ASP A 129 -12.17 -3.24 -10.43
CA ASP A 129 -12.35 -4.24 -9.38
C ASP A 129 -10.98 -4.70 -8.84
N LEU A 130 -10.47 -4.01 -7.81
CA LEU A 130 -9.26 -4.39 -7.06
C LEU A 130 -9.43 -5.72 -6.31
N HIS A 131 -10.63 -6.30 -6.32
CA HIS A 131 -10.95 -7.62 -5.76
C HIS A 131 -10.47 -8.80 -6.61
N CYS A 132 -9.89 -8.55 -7.80
CA CYS A 132 -9.14 -9.54 -8.56
C CYS A 132 -7.76 -9.85 -7.93
N SER A 133 -7.76 -10.25 -6.65
CA SER A 133 -6.61 -10.99 -6.12
C SER A 133 -6.57 -12.36 -6.81
N PRO A 134 -5.42 -12.84 -7.31
CA PRO A 134 -5.30 -14.17 -7.93
C PRO A 134 -5.80 -15.31 -7.02
N SER A 135 -5.81 -15.09 -5.70
CA SER A 135 -6.29 -16.05 -4.71
C SER A 135 -7.83 -16.17 -4.65
N SER A 136 -8.59 -15.16 -5.06
CA SER A 136 -10.06 -15.23 -5.10
C SER A 136 -10.60 -15.94 -6.35
N VAL A 137 -9.78 -16.05 -7.41
CA VAL A 137 -10.13 -16.75 -8.66
C VAL A 137 -9.89 -18.26 -8.55
N ALA A 138 -9.07 -18.71 -7.59
CA ALA A 138 -8.77 -20.14 -7.40
C ALA A 138 -9.99 -20.99 -6.99
N HIS A 139 -11.05 -20.39 -6.46
CA HIS A 139 -12.26 -21.11 -6.05
C HIS A 139 -13.41 -21.10 -7.06
N THR A 140 -13.36 -20.28 -8.12
CA THR A 140 -14.51 -20.15 -9.06
C THR A 140 -14.21 -20.64 -10.47
N LEU A 141 -12.95 -20.98 -10.78
CA LEU A 141 -12.62 -21.70 -12.01
C LEU A 141 -12.23 -23.15 -11.68
N ARG A 142 -13.23 -23.93 -11.26
CA ARG A 142 -13.25 -25.36 -11.62
C ARG A 142 -13.37 -25.40 -13.14
N TRP A 143 -12.21 -25.51 -13.76
CA TRP A 143 -12.06 -25.69 -15.19
C TRP A 143 -12.65 -27.06 -15.56
N ASP A 144 -13.96 -27.11 -15.81
CA ASP A 144 -14.58 -28.23 -16.50
C ASP A 144 -14.06 -28.23 -17.94
N CYS A 145 -12.93 -28.91 -18.14
CA CYS A 145 -12.40 -29.29 -19.44
C CYS A 145 -13.41 -30.16 -20.20
N ARG A 146 -14.46 -29.57 -20.79
CA ARG A 146 -15.10 -30.14 -21.97
C ARG A 146 -14.55 -29.43 -23.20
N ARG A 147 -13.63 -30.12 -23.89
CA ARG A 147 -13.13 -29.73 -25.22
C ARG A 147 -14.33 -29.58 -26.17
N PRO A 148 -14.44 -28.49 -26.95
CA PRO A 148 -15.30 -28.49 -28.11
C PRO A 148 -14.66 -29.37 -29.20
N VAL A 149 -15.34 -30.44 -29.57
CA VAL A 149 -15.03 -31.23 -30.77
C VAL A 149 -15.41 -30.38 -31.98
N ALA A 150 -14.44 -30.05 -32.82
CA ALA A 150 -14.69 -29.44 -34.12
C ALA A 150 -15.25 -30.50 -35.07
N SER A 151 -16.55 -30.45 -35.36
CA SER A 151 -17.15 -31.15 -36.47
C SER A 151 -16.81 -30.42 -37.77
N ARG A 152 -15.90 -31.01 -38.55
CA ARG A 152 -15.80 -30.78 -39.99
C ARG A 152 -16.91 -31.59 -40.64
N GLU A 153 -17.88 -30.91 -41.26
CA GLU A 153 -18.75 -31.54 -42.26
C GLU A 153 -18.19 -31.21 -43.65
N GLU A 154 -18.11 -32.25 -44.49
CA GLU A 154 -17.76 -32.25 -45.91
C GLU A 154 -18.88 -31.66 -46.78
#